data_AF-A0A2J6IGN7-F1
#
_entry.id   AF-A0A2J6IGN7-F1
#
_cell.length_a   1.000
_cell.length_b   1.000
_cell.length_c   1.000
_cell.angle_alpha   90.00
_cell.angle_beta   90.00
_cell.angle_gamma   90.00
#
_symmetry.space_group_name_H-M   'P 1'
#
loop_
_entity.id
_entity.type
_entity.pdbx_description
1 polymer ?
#
loop_
_entity_poly.entity_id
_entity_poly.type
_entity_poly.pdbx_seq_one_letter_code
_entity_poly.pdbx_strand_id
1 'polypeptide(L)'
;AGAKGYWQLMKETAKEYDLEVNKYIDERYSVKKSTEAACRYLQKSYERFGNWTMAAASYNAGIRGMTRQIDRQSETSYYDLLLNEETARYVYRILAVKLVLENPEDFGFYLDESDYYPPIPKKIVAVSSSIDNWADFAKEQGISYKLLKYFNPWLRQKNLVNRKKKTYYIEIPEPPYNATFIERNIKKQID
;
A
#
# COMPACT_ATOMS: atom_id res chain seq x y z
N ALA A 1 -14.75 -2.53 -10.64
CA ALA A 1 -14.76 -2.21 -9.20
C ALA A 1 -13.84 -3.17 -8.49
N GLY A 2 -13.22 -2.78 -7.38
CA GLY A 2 -12.38 -3.67 -6.59
C GLY A 2 -11.25 -2.95 -5.85
N ALA A 3 -10.87 -3.55 -4.73
CA ALA A 3 -9.67 -3.25 -3.98
C ALA A 3 -8.42 -3.32 -4.87
N LYS A 4 -7.47 -2.39 -4.69
CA LYS A 4 -6.21 -2.35 -5.45
C LYS A 4 -5.05 -1.86 -4.57
N GLY A 5 -3.84 -2.17 -5.01
CA GLY A 5 -2.60 -1.71 -4.37
C GLY A 5 -2.22 -2.53 -3.14
N TYR A 6 -1.20 -2.05 -2.43
CA TYR A 6 -0.60 -2.75 -1.27
C TYR A 6 -1.61 -2.94 -0.15
N TRP A 7 -2.42 -1.91 0.10
CA TRP A 7 -3.40 -1.86 1.18
C TRP A 7 -4.82 -2.27 0.75
N GLN A 8 -4.97 -2.78 -0.49
CA GLN A 8 -6.25 -3.25 -1.04
C GLN A 8 -7.39 -2.23 -0.86
N LEU A 9 -7.10 -0.95 -1.09
CA LEU A 9 -8.10 0.12 -0.89
C LEU A 9 -9.16 0.11 -1.99
N MET A 10 -10.42 0.22 -1.59
CA MET A 10 -11.53 0.53 -2.49
C MET A 10 -11.33 1.92 -3.09
N LYS A 11 -11.84 2.14 -4.31
CA LYS A 11 -11.63 3.42 -5.03
C LYS A 11 -12.24 4.60 -4.27
N GLU A 12 -13.42 4.39 -3.70
CA GLU A 12 -14.17 5.38 -2.94
C GLU A 12 -13.43 5.72 -1.65
N THR A 13 -12.97 4.70 -0.91
CA THR A 13 -12.13 4.87 0.28
C THR A 13 -10.84 5.60 -0.05
N ALA A 14 -10.12 5.20 -1.09
CA ALA A 14 -8.88 5.87 -1.50
C ALA A 14 -9.10 7.37 -1.73
N LYS A 15 -10.20 7.76 -2.39
CA LYS A 15 -10.55 9.16 -2.59
C LYS A 15 -10.95 9.89 -1.30
N GLU A 16 -11.61 9.22 -0.36
CA GLU A 16 -11.93 9.79 0.96
C GLU A 16 -10.66 10.15 1.74
N TYR A 17 -9.57 9.41 1.52
CA TYR A 17 -8.25 9.67 2.11
C TYR A 17 -7.28 10.33 1.11
N ASP A 18 -7.82 11.19 0.24
CA ASP A 18 -7.06 12.12 -0.63
C ASP A 18 -6.15 11.47 -1.68
N LEU A 19 -6.32 10.18 -1.97
CA LEU A 19 -5.59 9.51 -3.04
C LEU A 19 -6.19 9.81 -4.41
N GLU A 20 -5.32 10.14 -5.36
CA GLU A 20 -5.71 10.30 -6.75
C GLU A 20 -5.92 8.93 -7.42
N VAL A 21 -7.13 8.71 -7.96
CA VAL A 21 -7.49 7.49 -8.68
C VAL A 21 -8.19 7.83 -10.00
N ASN A 22 -7.44 7.79 -11.09
CA ASN A 22 -7.89 8.00 -12.46
C ASN A 22 -7.14 7.11 -13.47
N LYS A 23 -7.31 7.38 -14.78
CA LYS A 23 -6.72 6.57 -15.86
C LYS A 23 -5.19 6.59 -15.86
N TYR A 24 -4.57 7.73 -15.53
CA TYR A 24 -3.12 7.96 -15.59
C TYR A 24 -2.44 7.66 -14.26
N ILE A 25 -3.10 8.03 -13.17
CA ILE A 25 -2.58 7.99 -11.80
C ILE A 25 -3.51 7.14 -10.95
N ASP A 26 -2.95 6.15 -10.24
CA ASP A 26 -3.66 5.38 -9.22
C ASP A 26 -2.78 5.23 -7.99
N GLU A 27 -2.91 6.18 -7.06
CA GLU A 27 -2.07 6.31 -5.87
C GLU A 27 -2.32 5.21 -4.83
N ARG A 28 -3.29 4.33 -5.04
CA ARG A 28 -3.42 3.08 -4.27
C ARG A 28 -2.20 2.18 -4.46
N TYR A 29 -1.50 2.29 -5.59
CA TYR A 29 -0.23 1.59 -5.83
C TYR A 29 0.98 2.38 -5.32
N SER A 30 0.84 3.58 -4.76
CA SER A 30 1.96 4.24 -4.09
C SER A 30 2.10 3.66 -2.68
N VAL A 31 3.18 2.94 -2.40
CA VAL A 31 3.41 2.36 -1.05
C VAL A 31 3.26 3.44 0.02
N LYS A 32 3.97 4.57 -0.12
CA LYS A 32 3.93 5.67 0.84
C LYS A 32 2.52 6.24 1.04
N LYS A 33 1.87 6.70 -0.04
CA LYS A 33 0.58 7.38 0.07
C LYS A 33 -0.54 6.43 0.51
N SER A 34 -0.56 5.20 -0.01
CA SER A 34 -1.56 4.22 0.39
C SER A 34 -1.39 3.75 1.83
N THR A 35 -0.14 3.67 2.34
CA THR A 35 0.12 3.41 3.76
C THR A 35 -0.39 4.53 4.64
N GLU A 36 -0.12 5.78 4.30
CA GLU A 36 -0.64 6.93 5.04
C GLU A 36 -2.18 6.93 5.07
N ALA A 37 -2.82 6.68 3.93
CA ALA A 37 -4.28 6.54 3.85
C ALA A 37 -4.82 5.39 4.72
N ALA A 38 -4.16 4.22 4.70
CA ALA A 38 -4.54 3.08 5.53
C ALA A 38 -4.38 3.36 7.03
N CYS A 39 -3.30 4.03 7.43
CA CYS A 39 -3.08 4.46 8.81
C CYS A 39 -4.16 5.43 9.28
N ARG A 40 -4.49 6.46 8.46
CA ARG A 40 -5.58 7.41 8.75
C ARG A 40 -6.93 6.68 8.87
N TYR A 41 -7.18 5.68 8.03
CA TYR A 41 -8.39 4.85 8.14
C TYR A 41 -8.46 4.13 9.48
N LEU A 42 -7.37 3.44 9.86
CA LEU A 42 -7.31 2.67 11.11
C LEU A 42 -7.45 3.57 12.33
N GLN A 43 -6.82 4.75 12.33
CA GLN A 43 -6.97 5.76 13.38
C GLN A 43 -8.42 6.22 13.52
N LYS A 44 -9.06 6.64 12.41
CA LYS A 44 -10.48 7.04 12.40
C LYS A 44 -11.39 5.91 12.91
N SER A 45 -11.05 4.66 12.58
CA SER A 45 -11.81 3.51 13.04
C SER A 45 -11.62 3.25 14.55
N TYR A 46 -10.40 3.37 15.05
CA TYR A 46 -10.10 3.29 16.48
C TYR A 46 -10.82 4.40 17.26
N GLU A 47 -10.77 5.65 16.80
CA GLU A 47 -11.49 6.78 17.40
C GLU A 47 -13.00 6.53 17.48
N ARG A 48 -13.56 5.83 16.48
CA ARG A 48 -14.99 5.50 16.43
C ARG A 48 -15.39 4.35 17.36
N PHE A 49 -14.59 3.29 17.43
CA PHE A 49 -14.97 2.05 18.12
C PHE A 49 -14.25 1.82 19.45
N GLY A 50 -13.23 2.61 19.77
CA GLY A 50 -12.51 2.59 21.04
C GLY A 50 -11.57 1.39 21.26
N ASN A 51 -11.45 0.46 20.31
CA ASN A 51 -10.55 -0.70 20.43
C ASN A 51 -10.02 -1.19 19.07
N TRP A 52 -8.84 -1.82 19.11
CA TRP A 52 -8.13 -2.25 17.89
C TRP A 52 -8.76 -3.45 17.18
N THR A 53 -9.44 -4.34 17.90
CA THR A 53 -10.12 -5.50 17.28
C THR A 53 -11.28 -5.05 16.38
N MET A 54 -12.06 -4.08 16.83
CA MET A 54 -13.11 -3.46 16.02
C MET A 54 -12.53 -2.62 14.88
N ALA A 55 -11.44 -1.90 15.13
CA ALA A 55 -10.75 -1.14 14.09
C ALA A 55 -10.27 -2.08 12.95
N ALA A 56 -9.62 -3.18 13.29
CA ALA A 56 -9.18 -4.20 12.34
C ALA A 56 -10.34 -4.85 11.59
N ALA A 57 -11.40 -5.28 12.29
CA ALA A 57 -12.59 -5.85 11.67
C ALA A 57 -13.22 -4.88 10.66
N SER A 58 -13.27 -3.59 11.01
CA SER A 58 -13.79 -2.56 10.12
C SER A 58 -12.94 -2.33 8.88
N TYR A 59 -11.64 -2.66 8.90
CA TYR A 59 -10.80 -2.51 7.72
C TYR A 59 -11.25 -3.47 6.61
N ASN A 60 -11.65 -4.68 6.98
CA ASN A 60 -12.22 -5.67 6.06
C ASN A 60 -13.71 -5.40 5.75
N ALA A 61 -14.55 -5.20 6.76
CA ALA A 61 -16.00 -5.05 6.58
C ALA A 61 -16.48 -3.62 6.22
N GLY A 62 -15.59 -2.64 6.34
CA GLY A 62 -15.91 -1.22 6.26
C GLY A 62 -16.52 -0.66 7.57
N ILE A 63 -16.21 0.58 7.93
CA ILE A 63 -16.77 1.28 9.10
C ILE A 63 -18.32 1.26 9.11
N ARG A 64 -18.94 1.50 7.95
CA ARG A 64 -20.42 1.46 7.83
C ARG A 64 -20.97 0.05 8.00
N GLY A 65 -20.26 -0.95 7.48
CA GLY A 65 -20.63 -2.36 7.63
C GLY A 65 -20.61 -2.77 9.10
N MET A 66 -19.52 -2.45 9.80
CA MET A 66 -19.41 -2.71 11.24
C MET A 66 -20.45 -1.99 12.07
N THR A 67 -20.73 -0.71 11.78
CA THR A 67 -21.77 0.05 12.51
C THR A 67 -23.14 -0.62 12.37
N ARG A 68 -23.50 -1.07 11.16
CA ARG A 68 -24.76 -1.81 10.96
C ARG A 68 -24.81 -3.12 11.76
N GLN A 69 -23.68 -3.81 11.94
CA GLN A 69 -23.63 -5.04 12.73
C GLN A 69 -23.79 -4.76 14.22
N ILE A 70 -23.13 -3.71 14.73
CA ILE A 70 -23.30 -3.21 16.09
C ILE A 70 -24.77 -2.90 16.36
N ASP A 71 -25.38 -2.07 15.53
CA ASP A 71 -26.77 -1.63 15.73
C ASP A 71 -27.77 -2.81 15.64
N ARG A 72 -27.56 -3.72 14.68
CA ARG A 72 -28.45 -4.88 14.46
C ARG A 72 -28.39 -5.87 15.62
N GLN A 73 -27.22 -6.08 16.20
CA GLN A 73 -26.98 -7.11 17.20
C GLN A 73 -27.02 -6.56 18.63
N SER A 74 -27.05 -5.23 18.80
CA SER A 74 -26.94 -4.56 20.10
C SER A 74 -25.64 -4.90 20.83
N GLU A 75 -24.56 -5.12 20.09
CA GLU A 75 -23.24 -5.51 20.60
C GLU A 75 -22.16 -4.51 20.18
N THR A 76 -21.18 -4.26 21.05
CA THR A 76 -20.11 -3.26 20.79
C THR A 76 -18.72 -3.87 20.65
N SER A 77 -18.59 -5.16 20.96
CA SER A 77 -17.34 -5.89 21.01
C SER A 77 -17.25 -6.85 19.82
N TYR A 78 -16.05 -6.95 19.25
CA TYR A 78 -15.77 -7.89 18.16
C TYR A 78 -16.06 -9.34 18.56
N TYR A 79 -15.82 -9.68 19.83
CA TYR A 79 -15.96 -11.05 20.34
C TYR A 79 -17.41 -11.50 20.49
N ASP A 80 -18.32 -10.54 20.67
CA ASP A 80 -19.74 -10.79 20.87
C ASP A 80 -20.54 -10.65 19.57
N LEU A 81 -19.97 -9.99 18.56
CA LEU A 81 -20.58 -9.81 17.24
C LEU A 81 -20.51 -11.10 16.40
N LEU A 82 -21.68 -11.53 15.88
CA LEU A 82 -21.76 -12.51 14.81
C LEU A 82 -21.40 -11.85 13.47
N LEU A 83 -20.13 -11.97 13.08
CA LEU A 83 -19.59 -11.48 11.82
C LEU A 83 -19.53 -12.59 10.77
N ASN A 84 -19.45 -12.20 9.48
CA ASN A 84 -19.19 -13.17 8.42
C ASN A 84 -17.80 -13.81 8.61
N GLU A 85 -17.59 -14.99 8.02
CA GLU A 85 -16.34 -15.73 8.23
C GLU A 85 -15.08 -14.99 7.75
N GLU A 86 -15.20 -14.16 6.71
CA GLU A 86 -14.06 -13.40 6.18
C GLU A 86 -13.56 -12.38 7.21
N THR A 87 -14.47 -11.53 7.70
CA THR A 87 -14.18 -10.50 8.70
C THR A 87 -13.80 -11.12 10.05
N ALA A 88 -14.48 -12.20 10.46
CA ALA A 88 -14.13 -12.91 11.68
C ALA A 88 -12.68 -13.43 11.61
N ARG A 89 -12.29 -14.13 10.53
CA ARG A 89 -10.92 -14.62 10.38
C ARG A 89 -9.87 -13.52 10.19
N TYR A 90 -10.26 -12.38 9.64
CA TYR A 90 -9.33 -11.29 9.32
C TYR A 90 -8.57 -10.78 10.55
N VAL A 91 -9.26 -10.59 11.69
CA VAL A 91 -8.64 -10.10 12.93
C VAL A 91 -7.58 -11.05 13.44
N TYR A 92 -7.88 -12.36 13.49
CA TYR A 92 -6.92 -13.38 13.92
C TYR A 92 -5.72 -13.50 12.98
N ARG A 93 -5.93 -13.37 11.66
CA ARG A 93 -4.84 -13.40 10.68
C ARG A 93 -3.87 -12.23 10.89
N ILE A 94 -4.38 -11.02 11.07
CA ILE A 94 -3.54 -9.85 11.35
C ILE A 94 -2.84 -9.98 12.69
N LEU A 95 -3.54 -10.48 13.72
CA LEU A 95 -2.93 -10.71 15.02
C LEU A 95 -1.77 -11.70 14.93
N ALA A 96 -1.95 -12.82 14.21
CA ALA A 96 -0.88 -13.80 14.00
C ALA A 96 0.33 -13.18 13.27
N VAL A 97 0.10 -12.42 12.19
CA VAL A 97 1.18 -11.72 11.48
C VAL A 97 1.87 -10.71 12.39
N LYS A 98 1.13 -9.94 13.20
CA LYS A 98 1.70 -9.01 14.16
C LYS A 98 2.61 -9.71 15.16
N LEU A 99 2.15 -10.81 15.76
CA LEU A 99 2.92 -11.58 16.73
C LEU A 99 4.23 -12.12 16.14
N VAL A 100 4.17 -12.68 14.92
CA VAL A 100 5.36 -13.16 14.19
C VAL A 100 6.32 -12.01 13.89
N LEU A 101 5.82 -10.83 13.47
CA LEU A 101 6.68 -9.69 13.16
C LEU A 101 7.29 -9.04 14.40
N GLU A 102 6.62 -9.07 15.54
CA GLU A 102 7.13 -8.50 16.80
C GLU A 102 8.14 -9.41 17.48
N ASN A 103 7.92 -10.73 17.45
CA ASN A 103 8.78 -11.71 18.11
C ASN A 103 9.08 -12.88 17.15
N PRO A 104 9.82 -12.65 16.04
CA PRO A 104 10.04 -13.67 15.00
C PRO A 104 10.68 -14.95 15.54
N GLU A 105 11.60 -14.83 16.51
CA GLU A 105 12.30 -15.96 17.12
C GLU A 105 11.37 -16.92 17.86
N ASP A 106 10.32 -16.42 18.53
CA ASP A 106 9.30 -17.25 19.22
C ASP A 106 8.55 -18.17 18.25
N PHE A 107 8.58 -17.83 16.96
CA PHE A 107 7.95 -18.59 15.86
C PHE A 107 8.98 -19.27 14.95
N GLY A 108 10.25 -19.34 15.35
CA GLY A 108 11.31 -20.04 14.61
C GLY A 108 11.90 -19.26 13.44
N PHE A 109 11.69 -17.94 13.37
CA PHE A 109 12.34 -17.06 12.42
C PHE A 109 13.55 -16.39 13.08
N TYR A 110 14.75 -16.87 12.74
CA TYR A 110 16.01 -16.25 13.14
C TYR A 110 16.50 -15.42 11.96
N LEU A 111 16.36 -14.09 12.07
CA LEU A 111 16.65 -13.15 10.98
C LEU A 111 17.96 -12.41 11.26
N ASP A 112 18.89 -12.49 10.32
CA ASP A 112 20.12 -11.69 10.31
C ASP A 112 19.93 -10.42 9.48
N GLU A 113 20.81 -9.42 9.65
CA GLU A 113 20.76 -8.17 8.86
C GLU A 113 20.75 -8.42 7.34
N SER A 114 21.38 -9.51 6.88
CA SER A 114 21.41 -9.92 5.47
C SER A 114 20.08 -10.42 4.91
N ASP A 115 19.15 -10.83 5.78
CA ASP A 115 17.81 -11.29 5.37
C ASP A 115 16.88 -10.13 5.04
N TYR A 116 17.19 -8.93 5.54
CA TYR A 116 16.42 -7.73 5.27
C TYR A 116 16.74 -7.13 3.90
N TYR A 117 15.72 -6.58 3.26
CA TYR A 117 15.90 -5.80 2.05
C TYR A 117 16.55 -4.45 2.38
N PRO A 118 17.74 -4.14 1.85
CA PRO A 118 18.35 -2.84 2.09
C PRO A 118 17.52 -1.73 1.42
N PRO A 119 17.45 -0.54 2.02
CA PRO A 119 16.81 0.60 1.40
C PRO A 119 17.54 0.95 0.10
N ILE A 120 16.80 1.04 -1.00
CA ILE A 120 17.36 1.42 -2.31
C ILE A 120 17.46 2.95 -2.37
N PRO A 121 18.68 3.53 -2.48
CA PRO A 121 18.86 4.96 -2.69
C PRO A 121 18.12 5.44 -3.93
N LYS A 122 17.46 6.57 -3.78
CA LYS A 122 16.60 7.16 -4.83
C LYS A 122 16.70 8.68 -4.80
N LYS A 123 16.70 9.26 -5.99
CA LYS A 123 16.44 10.69 -6.18
C LYS A 123 14.97 10.92 -6.53
N ILE A 124 14.47 12.11 -6.21
CA ILE A 124 13.10 12.52 -6.52
C ILE A 124 13.13 13.55 -7.64
N VAL A 125 12.39 13.30 -8.71
CA VAL A 125 12.24 14.24 -9.83
C VAL A 125 10.82 14.81 -9.81
N ALA A 126 10.71 16.13 -9.70
CA ALA A 126 9.42 16.83 -9.74
C ALA A 126 8.97 17.03 -11.20
N VAL A 127 7.76 16.58 -11.52
CA VAL A 127 7.14 16.70 -12.85
C VAL A 127 5.79 17.40 -12.72
N SER A 128 5.67 18.59 -13.30
CA SER A 128 4.41 19.37 -13.32
C SER A 128 3.81 19.51 -14.72
N SER A 129 4.49 19.00 -15.76
CA SER A 129 4.02 18.98 -17.15
C SER A 129 3.33 17.64 -17.50
N SER A 130 2.76 17.60 -18.70
CA SER A 130 2.44 16.32 -19.35
C SER A 130 3.73 15.60 -19.77
N ILE A 131 3.68 14.27 -19.81
CA ILE A 131 4.74 13.41 -20.32
C ILE A 131 4.18 12.61 -21.48
N ASP A 132 4.73 12.77 -22.68
CA ASP A 132 4.23 12.08 -23.87
C ASP A 132 4.60 10.59 -23.86
N ASN A 133 5.79 10.26 -23.32
CA ASN A 133 6.27 8.90 -23.21
C ASN A 133 7.19 8.72 -21.99
N TRP A 134 6.75 7.89 -21.05
CA TRP A 134 7.52 7.57 -19.85
C TRP A 134 8.79 6.76 -20.14
N ALA A 135 8.88 6.06 -21.28
CA ALA A 135 10.10 5.35 -21.65
C ALA A 135 11.23 6.32 -22.02
N ASP A 136 10.90 7.40 -22.72
CA ASP A 136 11.87 8.45 -23.08
C ASP A 136 12.32 9.20 -21.82
N PHE A 137 11.37 9.58 -20.96
CA PHE A 137 11.68 10.14 -19.64
C PHE A 137 12.58 9.22 -18.81
N ALA A 138 12.30 7.91 -18.76
CA ALA A 138 13.14 6.95 -18.03
C ALA A 138 14.57 6.93 -18.58
N LYS A 139 14.72 6.94 -19.90
CA LYS A 139 16.02 6.96 -20.59
C LYS A 139 16.81 8.23 -20.27
N GLU A 140 16.15 9.39 -20.26
CA GLU A 140 16.76 10.67 -19.83
C GLU A 140 17.24 10.63 -18.37
N GLN A 141 16.54 9.88 -17.51
CA GLN A 141 16.94 9.65 -16.12
C GLN A 141 17.99 8.54 -15.95
N GLY A 142 18.44 7.91 -17.03
CA GLY A 142 19.44 6.84 -17.00
C GLY A 142 18.92 5.48 -16.52
N ILE A 143 17.60 5.27 -16.51
CA ILE A 143 16.97 4.02 -16.05
C ILE A 143 16.10 3.38 -17.13
N SER A 144 15.81 2.08 -16.99
CA SER A 144 14.86 1.42 -17.88
C SER A 144 13.41 1.80 -17.55
N TYR A 145 12.53 1.72 -18.54
CA TYR A 145 11.08 1.88 -18.33
C TYR A 145 10.53 0.90 -17.28
N LYS A 146 11.05 -0.34 -17.25
CA LYS A 146 10.69 -1.35 -16.25
C LYS A 146 10.99 -0.87 -14.83
N LEU A 147 12.19 -0.32 -14.59
CA LEU A 147 12.55 0.25 -13.29
C LEU A 147 11.66 1.43 -12.92
N LEU A 148 11.42 2.35 -13.86
CA LEU A 148 10.53 3.49 -13.59
C LEU A 148 9.16 3.04 -13.08
N LYS A 149 8.57 2.02 -13.73
CA LYS A 149 7.26 1.47 -13.34
C LYS A 149 7.31 0.64 -12.07
N TYR A 150 8.44 0.01 -11.75
CA TYR A 150 8.63 -0.73 -10.51
C TYR A 150 8.66 0.20 -9.30
N PHE A 151 9.38 1.33 -9.39
CA PHE A 151 9.45 2.33 -8.31
C PHE A 151 8.22 3.23 -8.26
N ASN A 152 7.52 3.41 -9.40
CA ASN A 152 6.33 4.25 -9.50
C ASN A 152 5.14 3.48 -10.07
N PRO A 153 4.69 2.38 -9.42
CA PRO A 153 3.62 1.53 -9.96
C PRO A 153 2.26 2.24 -9.97
N TRP A 154 2.15 3.40 -9.30
CA TRP A 154 1.01 4.31 -9.36
C TRP A 154 0.90 5.07 -10.69
N LEU A 155 1.95 5.12 -11.52
CA LEU A 155 1.86 5.55 -12.91
C LEU A 155 1.22 4.42 -13.72
N ARG A 156 0.03 4.64 -14.28
CA ARG A 156 -0.77 3.56 -14.89
C ARG A 156 -0.65 3.47 -16.40
N GLN A 157 -0.41 4.58 -17.09
CA GLN A 157 -0.26 4.61 -18.55
C GLN A 157 1.20 4.70 -18.98
N LYS A 158 1.43 4.61 -20.30
CA LYS A 158 2.74 4.89 -20.92
C LYS A 158 3.07 6.38 -21.01
N ASN A 159 2.10 7.24 -20.71
CA ASN A 159 2.19 8.69 -20.75
C ASN A 159 1.45 9.32 -19.56
N LEU A 160 1.50 10.64 -19.44
CA LEU A 160 0.76 11.42 -18.44
C LEU A 160 0.18 12.66 -19.11
N VAL A 161 -1.15 12.81 -19.05
CA VAL A 161 -1.82 14.08 -19.41
C VAL A 161 -2.09 14.87 -18.14
N ASN A 162 -1.41 16.01 -17.96
CA ASN A 162 -1.45 16.81 -16.74
C ASN A 162 -1.95 18.24 -16.97
N ARG A 163 -3.21 18.39 -17.40
CA ARG A 163 -3.80 19.71 -17.71
C ARG A 163 -3.84 20.67 -16.52
N LYS A 164 -3.93 20.13 -15.30
CA LYS A 164 -4.01 20.91 -14.05
C LYS A 164 -2.64 21.36 -13.53
N LYS A 165 -1.54 21.01 -14.22
CA LYS A 165 -0.17 21.29 -13.81
C LYS A 165 0.14 20.84 -12.37
N LYS A 166 -0.47 19.72 -11.93
CA LYS A 166 -0.22 19.16 -10.61
C LYS A 166 1.21 18.63 -10.56
N THR A 167 1.96 18.94 -9.52
CA THR A 167 3.32 18.39 -9.35
C THR A 167 3.25 16.96 -8.85
N TYR A 168 3.94 16.07 -9.58
CA TYR A 168 4.17 14.69 -9.21
C TYR A 168 5.64 14.49 -8.85
N TYR A 169 5.90 13.62 -7.89
CA TYR A 169 7.25 13.30 -7.41
C TYR A 169 7.59 11.89 -7.86
N ILE A 170 8.48 11.78 -8.85
CA ILE A 170 8.86 10.52 -9.48
C ILE A 170 10.12 10.00 -8.80
N GLU A 171 10.04 8.78 -8.28
CA GLU A 171 11.17 8.12 -7.62
C GLU A 171 12.06 7.46 -8.68
N ILE A 172 13.35 7.82 -8.70
CA ILE A 172 14.34 7.28 -9.62
C ILE A 172 15.44 6.61 -8.79
N PRO A 173 15.67 5.29 -8.93
CA PRO A 173 16.75 4.62 -8.22
C PRO A 173 18.10 5.15 -8.70
N GLU A 174 19.04 5.31 -7.78
CA GLU A 174 20.41 5.73 -8.10
C GLU A 174 21.27 4.53 -8.56
N PRO A 175 22.34 4.73 -9.34
CA PRO A 175 23.30 3.66 -9.63
C PRO A 175 23.90 3.07 -8.33
N PRO A 176 24.24 1.77 -8.28
CA PRO A 176 24.23 0.77 -9.36
C PRO A 176 22.90 0.02 -9.51
N TYR A 177 21.81 0.50 -8.88
CA TYR A 177 20.51 -0.19 -8.84
C TYR A 177 19.80 -0.15 -10.20
N ASN A 178 20.26 -0.99 -11.13
CA ASN A 178 19.68 -1.22 -12.43
C ASN A 178 18.80 -2.48 -12.44
N ALA A 179 18.15 -2.79 -13.57
CA ALA A 179 17.22 -3.92 -13.67
C ALA A 179 17.92 -5.25 -13.33
N THR A 180 19.21 -5.37 -13.65
CA THR A 180 20.04 -6.53 -13.37
C THR A 180 20.37 -6.67 -11.88
N PHE A 181 20.56 -5.56 -11.16
CA PHE A 181 20.76 -5.57 -9.70
C PHE A 181 19.51 -6.07 -8.98
N ILE A 182 18.33 -5.57 -9.36
CA ILE A 182 17.06 -5.97 -8.74
C ILE A 182 16.75 -7.45 -9.05
N GLU A 183 16.91 -7.89 -10.30
CA GLU A 183 16.64 -9.28 -10.67
C GLU A 183 17.60 -10.27 -10.01
N ARG A 184 18.88 -9.92 -9.86
CA ARG A 184 19.88 -10.80 -9.23
C ARG A 184 19.74 -10.87 -7.71
N ASN A 185 19.41 -9.77 -7.05
CA ASN A 185 19.31 -9.73 -5.59
C ASN A 185 17.94 -10.17 -5.06
N ILE A 186 16.85 -10.04 -5.83
CA ILE A 186 15.56 -10.65 -5.47
C ILE A 186 15.60 -12.17 -5.69
N LYS A 187 16.27 -12.68 -6.74
CA LYS A 187 16.37 -14.13 -6.97
C LYS A 187 17.25 -14.86 -5.95
N LYS A 188 18.37 -14.25 -5.53
CA LYS A 188 19.29 -14.83 -4.54
C LYS A 188 18.69 -15.07 -3.14
N GLN A 189 17.51 -14.51 -2.84
CA GLN A 189 16.81 -14.71 -1.57
C GLN A 189 15.63 -15.69 -1.67
N ILE A 190 15.37 -16.23 -2.87
CA ILE A 190 14.31 -17.23 -3.13
C ILE A 190 14.91 -18.63 -3.38
N ASP A 191 16.20 -18.70 -3.72
CA ASP A 191 16.99 -19.93 -3.87
C ASP A 191 17.88 -20.15 -2.64
#